data_AF-A0A382GMK5-F1
#
_entry.id   AF-A0A382GMK5-F1
#
_cell.length_a   1.000
_cell.length_b   1.000
_cell.length_c   1.000
_cell.angle_alpha   90.00
_cell.angle_beta   90.00
_cell.angle_gamma   90.00
#
_symmetry.space_group_name_H-M   'P 1'
#
loop_
_entity.id
_entity.type
_entity.pdbx_description
1 polymer ?
#
loop_
_entity_poly.entity_id
_entity_poly.type
_entity_poly.pdbx_seq_one_letter_code
_entity_poly.pdbx_strand_id
1 'polypeptide(L)'
;DFGLAKAVTSDAASGSATTSATMSLTASATQMGMVIGTAAYMAPEQARGTPVNQGTDVWAFGAVLYEMLTGARLFTGETVSDTLASVLRSELDWNQLPSDTPRSIKRLLRRCLERNRTERLQHIGDARLEVRDALKAPFENRTDAPAWPASRPRWALAGGVVGVVLVTLIIGLVGWRLFGSELVAPRAQFHLSIDLPESTRLPAGAGTTISISPDGQSLVYVGDGVDGRQLYVRRMDELRSAPIPGTNGALMPFFSPDGEWIGFYLPPGQILRVPVSGGEPFVVCDECEEGSWGEDGDIIFSRNGTLWRVPEVGGEREVLVAPMPERGVDAMLRPTIIPGGSAVLFEIGSGQFGGVGVFSTERQDLLVVTDDGADPFYSPTGHILFARRNILFAAPFDVDAFEVTGPVAPVLQGVRVENGGALQALVSPEGFLVYAPAGEVTGTRLVWAGRDGTMEAVLEDWRVFYQPRLSPNGEQLVGEVTEQGNRDLW
;
A
#
# COMPACT_ATOMS: atom_id res chain seq x y z
N ASP A 1 -10.98 -6.36 -30.58
CA ASP A 1 -9.78 -6.92 -29.96
C ASP A 1 -9.29 -5.92 -28.91
N PHE A 2 -9.57 -6.16 -27.63
CA PHE A 2 -9.13 -5.30 -26.53
C PHE A 2 -7.76 -5.75 -26.00
N GLY A 3 -6.97 -6.46 -26.82
CA GLY A 3 -5.74 -7.16 -26.47
C GLY A 3 -4.56 -6.27 -26.09
N LEU A 4 -4.74 -5.39 -25.10
CA LEU A 4 -3.79 -4.66 -24.25
C LEU A 4 -4.54 -3.66 -23.31
N ALA A 5 -5.78 -3.96 -22.89
CA ALA A 5 -6.56 -3.07 -22.03
C ALA A 5 -5.94 -2.96 -20.61
N LYS A 6 -5.69 -1.73 -20.17
CA LYS A 6 -5.25 -1.43 -18.79
C LYS A 6 -6.48 -1.13 -17.94
N ALA A 7 -6.70 -1.89 -16.87
CA ALA A 7 -7.73 -1.56 -15.89
C ALA A 7 -7.37 -0.21 -15.25
N VAL A 8 -8.21 0.80 -15.48
CA VAL A 8 -8.03 2.13 -14.89
C VAL A 8 -8.51 2.07 -13.44
N THR A 9 -7.60 1.77 -12.53
CA THR A 9 -7.77 2.13 -11.12
C THR A 9 -7.19 3.53 -10.93
N SER A 10 -8.05 4.45 -10.50
CA SER A 10 -7.66 5.78 -10.07
C SER A 10 -6.84 5.68 -8.79
N ASP A 11 -5.56 6.01 -8.85
CA ASP A 11 -5.01 7.14 -8.11
C ASP A 11 -3.57 7.41 -8.54
N ALA A 12 -3.32 8.66 -8.91
CA ALA A 12 -2.00 9.16 -9.23
C ALA A 12 -1.28 9.54 -7.93
N ALA A 13 -0.40 8.67 -7.45
CA ALA A 13 0.66 9.04 -6.53
C ALA A 13 1.98 9.18 -7.31
N SER A 14 2.55 10.38 -7.22
CA SER A 14 3.87 10.77 -7.68
C SER A 14 4.99 9.96 -7.04
N GLY A 15 5.88 9.36 -7.86
CA GLY A 15 7.20 8.94 -7.38
C GLY A 15 7.84 7.77 -8.13
N SER A 16 8.83 8.10 -8.96
CA SER A 16 9.84 7.24 -9.58
C SER A 16 9.47 6.41 -10.83
N ALA A 17 10.33 6.58 -11.82
CA ALA A 17 10.15 6.26 -13.23
C ALA A 17 10.13 4.74 -13.51
N THR A 18 9.03 4.25 -14.08
CA THR A 18 9.04 3.04 -14.93
C THR A 18 8.84 3.47 -16.38
N THR A 19 9.89 4.05 -16.96
CA THR A 19 9.97 4.33 -18.41
C THR A 19 10.11 3.06 -19.26
N SER A 20 10.05 1.87 -18.67
CA SER A 20 10.45 0.63 -19.35
C SER A 20 9.32 -0.26 -19.88
N ALA A 21 8.07 -0.13 -19.42
CA ALA A 21 7.02 -1.08 -19.86
C ALA A 21 6.43 -0.74 -21.23
N THR A 22 6.19 0.55 -21.52
CA THR A 22 5.58 0.97 -22.80
C THR A 22 6.59 1.02 -23.94
N MET A 23 7.86 1.38 -23.66
CA MET A 23 8.94 1.41 -24.67
C MET A 23 9.46 0.01 -25.01
N SER A 24 9.51 -0.93 -24.05
CA SER A 24 9.87 -2.33 -24.30
C SER A 24 8.89 -3.01 -25.27
N LEU A 25 7.59 -2.78 -25.07
CA LEU A 25 6.54 -3.33 -25.94
C LEU A 25 6.58 -2.77 -27.37
N THR A 26 6.93 -1.49 -27.54
CA THR A 26 7.10 -0.90 -28.88
C THR A 26 8.37 -1.40 -29.55
N ALA A 27 9.49 -1.52 -28.83
CA ALA A 27 10.75 -2.02 -29.36
C ALA A 27 10.69 -3.50 -29.76
N SER A 28 10.03 -4.35 -28.97
CA SER A 28 9.80 -5.76 -29.30
C SER A 28 8.75 -5.96 -30.40
N ALA A 29 7.73 -5.09 -30.49
CA ALA A 29 6.73 -5.14 -31.57
C ALA A 29 7.29 -4.67 -32.93
N THR A 30 8.25 -3.74 -32.94
CA THR A 30 8.94 -3.33 -34.18
C THR A 30 9.82 -4.43 -34.77
N GLN A 31 10.35 -5.36 -33.96
CA GLN A 31 11.16 -6.49 -34.46
C GLN A 31 10.35 -7.58 -35.19
N MET A 32 9.01 -7.54 -35.12
CA MET A 32 8.13 -8.55 -35.75
C MET A 32 7.39 -8.07 -37.00
N GLY A 33 7.70 -6.88 -37.55
CA GLY A 33 7.14 -6.41 -38.83
C GLY A 33 5.61 -6.27 -38.88
N MET A 34 4.92 -6.33 -37.74
CA MET A 34 3.47 -6.58 -37.70
C MET A 34 2.61 -5.36 -37.33
N VAL A 35 3.17 -4.19 -37.01
CA VAL A 35 2.36 -3.07 -36.47
C VAL A 35 2.75 -1.70 -37.06
N ILE A 36 2.55 -1.52 -38.36
CA ILE A 36 2.45 -0.19 -38.97
C ILE A 36 1.03 0.40 -38.75
N GLY A 37 0.03 -0.45 -38.46
CA GLY A 37 -1.37 -0.06 -38.36
C GLY A 37 -1.76 0.75 -37.11
N THR A 38 -1.19 0.46 -35.94
CA THR A 38 -1.65 1.05 -34.66
C THR A 38 -1.12 2.46 -34.42
N ALA A 39 0.07 2.80 -34.94
CA ALA A 39 0.69 4.11 -34.72
C ALA A 39 -0.17 5.28 -35.22
N ALA A 40 -0.98 5.07 -36.26
CA ALA A 40 -1.87 6.08 -36.83
C ALA A 40 -3.05 6.47 -35.91
N TYR A 41 -3.36 5.67 -34.88
CA TYR A 41 -4.45 5.94 -33.94
C TYR A 41 -3.94 6.34 -32.55
N MET A 42 -2.62 6.40 -32.35
CA MET A 42 -2.03 6.78 -31.07
C MET A 42 -2.25 8.26 -30.75
N ALA A 43 -2.53 8.55 -29.48
CA ALA A 43 -2.66 9.93 -29.00
C ALA A 43 -1.29 10.62 -28.88
N PRO A 44 -1.21 11.96 -28.93
CA PRO A 44 0.04 12.72 -28.77
C PRO A 44 0.83 12.37 -27.50
N GLU A 45 0.13 12.11 -26.39
CA GLU A 45 0.74 11.69 -25.13
C GLU A 45 1.39 10.29 -25.20
N GLN A 46 0.82 9.36 -25.98
CA GLN A 46 1.42 8.05 -26.26
C GLN A 46 2.65 8.19 -27.13
N ALA A 47 2.59 9.02 -28.17
CA ALA A 47 3.73 9.30 -29.05
C ALA A 47 4.91 9.97 -28.30
N ARG A 48 4.64 10.71 -27.23
CA ARG A 48 5.65 11.34 -26.35
C ARG A 48 6.14 10.44 -25.21
N GLY A 49 5.55 9.25 -25.01
CA GLY A 49 5.87 8.38 -23.87
C GLY A 49 5.43 8.95 -22.51
N THR A 50 4.45 9.85 -22.48
CA THR A 50 3.92 10.46 -21.25
C THR A 50 2.73 9.68 -20.69
N PRO A 51 2.34 9.87 -19.41
CA PRO A 51 1.26 9.10 -18.79
C PRO A 51 -0.07 9.19 -19.54
N VAL A 52 -0.64 8.03 -19.87
CA VAL A 52 -1.89 7.86 -20.61
C VAL A 52 -3.10 7.83 -19.67
N ASN A 53 -4.26 8.27 -20.15
CA ASN A 53 -5.55 8.11 -19.49
C ASN A 53 -6.65 7.81 -20.51
N GLN A 54 -7.92 7.78 -20.07
CA GLN A 54 -9.11 7.63 -20.91
C GLN A 54 -9.21 8.61 -22.11
N GLY A 55 -8.54 9.77 -22.06
CA GLY A 55 -8.50 10.72 -23.17
C GLY A 55 -7.76 10.19 -24.40
N THR A 56 -6.95 9.14 -24.22
CA THR A 56 -6.29 8.40 -25.31
C THR A 56 -7.31 7.71 -26.20
N ASP A 57 -8.32 7.08 -25.60
CA ASP A 57 -9.37 6.38 -26.34
C ASP A 57 -10.28 7.36 -27.09
N VAL A 58 -10.47 8.56 -26.54
CA VAL A 58 -11.20 9.65 -27.22
C VAL A 58 -10.47 10.10 -28.48
N TRP A 59 -9.15 10.19 -28.44
CA TRP A 59 -8.33 10.51 -29.61
C TRP A 59 -8.42 9.41 -30.67
N ALA A 60 -8.22 8.15 -30.26
CA ALA A 60 -8.31 7.00 -31.16
C ALA A 60 -9.70 6.92 -31.82
N PHE A 61 -10.77 7.16 -31.06
CA PHE A 61 -12.13 7.28 -31.59
C PHE A 61 -12.25 8.39 -32.64
N GLY A 62 -11.69 9.57 -32.37
CA GLY A 62 -11.67 10.68 -33.34
C GLY A 62 -10.96 10.32 -34.65
N ALA A 63 -9.81 9.64 -34.56
CA ALA A 63 -9.05 9.20 -35.73
C ALA A 63 -9.82 8.15 -36.55
N VAL A 64 -10.46 7.17 -35.90
CA VAL A 64 -11.30 6.17 -36.56
C VAL A 64 -12.54 6.81 -37.19
N LEU A 65 -13.21 7.72 -36.49
CA LEU A 65 -14.39 8.42 -37.02
C LEU A 65 -14.04 9.26 -38.25
N TYR A 66 -12.89 9.94 -38.23
CA TYR A 66 -12.40 10.67 -39.40
C TYR A 66 -12.15 9.72 -40.59
N GLU A 67 -11.49 8.59 -40.36
CA GLU A 67 -11.20 7.60 -41.41
C GLU A 67 -12.49 6.98 -41.97
N MET A 68 -13.49 6.70 -41.13
CA MET A 68 -14.80 6.21 -41.60
C MET A 68 -15.53 7.22 -42.49
N LEU A 69 -15.37 8.52 -42.23
CA LEU A 69 -16.04 9.58 -42.99
C LEU A 69 -15.30 9.93 -44.29
N THR A 70 -13.98 9.87 -44.30
CA THR A 70 -13.14 10.28 -45.43
C THR A 70 -12.68 9.11 -46.30
N GLY A 71 -12.70 7.88 -45.77
CA GLY A 71 -12.09 6.72 -46.40
C GLY A 71 -10.55 6.73 -46.37
N ALA A 72 -9.93 7.70 -45.69
CA ALA A 72 -8.49 7.87 -45.63
C ALA A 72 -8.00 7.97 -44.18
N ARG A 73 -6.85 7.36 -43.90
CA ARG A 73 -6.21 7.47 -42.58
C ARG A 73 -5.81 8.92 -42.30
N LEU A 74 -6.10 9.36 -41.08
CA LEU A 74 -5.82 10.72 -40.64
C LEU A 74 -4.31 11.01 -40.55
N PHE A 75 -3.53 10.06 -40.06
CA PHE A 75 -2.07 10.19 -39.94
C PHE A 75 -1.40 9.06 -40.72
N THR A 76 -0.48 9.42 -41.62
CA THR A 76 0.32 8.49 -42.42
C THR A 76 1.77 9.00 -42.46
N GLY A 77 2.71 8.08 -42.66
CA GLY A 77 4.13 8.36 -42.81
C GLY A 77 4.85 7.16 -43.44
N GLU A 78 6.02 7.37 -44.03
CA GLU A 78 6.81 6.30 -44.66
C GLU A 78 7.34 5.30 -43.64
N THR A 79 7.64 5.78 -42.43
CA THR A 79 8.01 4.96 -41.27
C THR A 79 7.06 5.17 -40.08
N VAL A 80 7.18 4.30 -39.07
CA VAL A 80 6.45 4.45 -37.80
C VAL A 80 6.83 5.77 -37.11
N SER A 81 8.10 6.14 -37.14
CA SER A 81 8.60 7.41 -36.58
C SER A 81 7.99 8.61 -37.30
N ASP A 82 7.84 8.56 -38.63
CA ASP A 82 7.20 9.62 -39.41
C ASP A 82 5.72 9.76 -39.07
N THR A 83 5.04 8.63 -38.86
CA THR A 83 3.63 8.61 -38.46
C THR A 83 3.45 9.22 -37.06
N LEU A 84 4.31 8.89 -36.09
CA LEU A 84 4.29 9.50 -34.77
C LEU A 84 4.62 11.00 -34.80
N ALA A 85 5.56 11.42 -35.65
CA ALA A 85 5.85 12.84 -35.86
C ALA A 85 4.64 13.57 -36.45
N SER A 86 3.91 12.94 -37.37
CA SER A 86 2.66 13.46 -37.96
C SER A 86 1.58 13.65 -36.89
N VAL A 87 1.35 12.67 -36.01
CA VAL A 87 0.42 12.78 -34.86
C VAL A 87 0.71 14.04 -34.03
N LEU A 88 1.99 14.33 -33.78
CA LEU A 88 2.41 15.44 -32.94
C LEU A 88 2.31 16.82 -33.60
N ARG A 89 2.38 16.91 -34.93
CA ARG A 89 2.65 18.20 -35.62
C ARG A 89 1.78 18.50 -36.83
N SER A 90 1.12 17.53 -37.45
CA SER A 90 0.40 17.77 -38.71
C SER A 90 -0.82 18.68 -38.53
N GLU A 91 -1.09 19.52 -39.51
CA GLU A 91 -2.34 20.27 -39.54
C GLU A 91 -3.45 19.37 -40.08
N LEU A 92 -4.60 19.35 -39.40
CA LEU A 92 -5.74 18.52 -39.77
C LEU A 92 -6.51 19.20 -40.91
N ASP A 93 -6.57 18.58 -42.08
CA ASP A 93 -7.31 19.10 -43.23
C ASP A 93 -8.80 18.75 -43.13
N TRP A 94 -9.57 19.69 -42.60
CA TRP A 94 -11.01 19.54 -42.44
C TRP A 94 -11.80 19.55 -43.77
N ASN A 95 -11.16 19.86 -44.90
CA ASN A 95 -11.82 19.91 -46.20
C ASN A 95 -12.03 18.52 -46.82
N GLN A 96 -11.35 17.49 -46.32
CA GLN A 96 -11.54 16.10 -46.77
C GLN A 96 -12.83 15.48 -46.25
N LEU A 97 -13.46 16.07 -45.23
CA LEU A 97 -14.75 15.60 -44.73
C LEU A 97 -15.84 15.82 -45.79
N PRO A 98 -16.70 14.82 -46.06
CA PRO A 98 -17.85 14.98 -46.95
C PRO A 98 -18.66 16.24 -46.64
N SER A 99 -19.10 16.95 -47.68
CA SER A 99 -19.80 18.24 -47.54
C SER A 99 -21.11 18.12 -46.76
N ASP A 100 -21.73 16.96 -46.80
CA ASP A 100 -22.95 16.60 -46.08
C ASP A 100 -22.69 16.27 -44.60
N THR A 101 -21.45 16.04 -44.15
CA THR A 101 -21.15 15.76 -42.74
C THR A 101 -21.77 16.82 -41.80
N PRO A 102 -22.65 16.43 -40.86
CA PRO A 102 -23.33 17.38 -39.98
C PRO A 102 -22.37 18.27 -39.18
N ARG A 103 -22.75 19.53 -38.97
CA ARG A 103 -21.92 20.52 -38.24
C ARG A 103 -21.57 20.05 -36.81
N SER A 104 -22.49 19.36 -36.15
CA SER A 104 -22.28 18.73 -34.84
C SER A 104 -21.15 17.71 -34.88
N ILE A 105 -21.11 16.85 -35.90
CA ILE A 105 -20.05 15.85 -36.09
C ILE A 105 -18.70 16.50 -36.43
N LYS A 106 -18.68 17.57 -37.26
CA LYS A 106 -17.44 18.34 -37.52
C LYS A 106 -16.89 18.96 -36.23
N ARG A 107 -17.77 19.47 -35.36
CA ARG A 107 -17.38 20.01 -34.05
C ARG A 107 -16.90 18.91 -33.09
N LEU A 108 -17.55 17.75 -33.09
CA LEU A 108 -17.15 16.60 -32.29
C LEU A 108 -15.74 16.13 -32.66
N LEU A 109 -15.45 15.93 -33.94
CA LEU A 109 -14.13 15.52 -34.43
C LEU A 109 -13.02 16.47 -33.97
N ARG A 110 -13.26 17.80 -34.03
CA ARG A 110 -12.31 18.80 -33.53
C ARG A 110 -12.01 18.64 -32.04
N ARG A 111 -13.03 18.36 -31.23
CA ARG A 111 -12.85 18.15 -29.78
C ARG A 111 -12.17 16.82 -29.44
N CYS A 112 -12.39 15.78 -30.23
CA CYS A 112 -11.72 14.50 -30.04
C CYS A 112 -10.24 14.56 -30.44
N LEU A 113 -9.93 15.28 -31.53
CA LEU A 113 -8.58 15.42 -32.10
C LEU A 113 -7.82 16.64 -31.57
N GLU A 114 -8.19 17.15 -30.40
CA GLU A 114 -7.46 18.21 -29.72
C GLU A 114 -6.17 17.65 -29.10
N ARG A 115 -5.04 18.27 -29.42
CA ARG A 115 -3.73 17.79 -28.95
C ARG A 115 -3.54 18.09 -27.48
N ASN A 116 -4.05 19.23 -27.01
CA ASN A 116 -4.05 19.52 -25.59
C ASN A 116 -5.09 18.67 -24.87
N ARG A 117 -4.64 17.75 -24.02
CA ARG A 117 -5.51 16.80 -23.30
C ARG A 117 -6.55 17.49 -22.41
N THR A 118 -6.26 18.67 -21.85
CA THR A 118 -7.22 19.40 -21.00
C THR A 118 -8.34 20.06 -21.81
N GLU A 119 -8.10 20.32 -23.10
CA GLU A 119 -9.08 20.91 -24.02
C GLU A 119 -9.80 19.84 -24.86
N ARG A 120 -9.25 18.62 -24.91
CA ARG A 120 -9.88 17.45 -25.53
C ARG A 120 -11.18 17.09 -24.82
N LEU A 121 -12.12 16.51 -25.56
CA LEU A 121 -13.35 15.94 -25.01
C LEU A 121 -13.00 14.95 -23.88
N GLN A 122 -13.53 15.18 -22.67
CA GLN A 122 -13.11 14.46 -21.47
C GLN A 122 -13.76 13.08 -21.34
N HIS A 123 -15.01 12.94 -21.82
CA HIS A 123 -15.81 11.73 -21.66
C HIS A 123 -16.39 11.28 -23.01
N ILE A 124 -16.11 10.03 -23.39
CA ILE A 124 -16.63 9.45 -24.63
C ILE A 124 -18.17 9.31 -24.63
N GLY A 125 -18.79 9.33 -23.44
CA GLY A 125 -20.24 9.36 -23.30
C GLY A 125 -20.88 10.56 -24.01
N ASP A 126 -20.22 11.71 -24.02
CA ASP A 126 -20.71 12.93 -24.69
C ASP A 126 -20.65 12.78 -26.21
N ALA A 127 -19.60 12.14 -26.74
CA ALA A 127 -19.49 11.83 -28.16
C ALA A 127 -20.65 10.94 -28.62
N ARG A 128 -21.00 9.92 -27.82
CA ARG A 128 -22.13 9.03 -28.11
C ARG A 128 -23.45 9.80 -28.21
N LEU A 129 -23.68 10.78 -27.33
CA LEU A 129 -24.90 11.60 -27.36
C LEU A 129 -24.94 12.47 -28.62
N GLU A 130 -23.85 13.17 -28.94
CA GLU A 130 -23.77 14.03 -30.13
C GLU A 130 -23.96 13.23 -31.43
N VAL A 131 -23.36 12.04 -31.54
CA VAL A 131 -23.54 11.13 -32.69
C VAL A 131 -24.99 10.66 -32.79
N ARG A 132 -25.59 10.23 -31.68
CA ARG A 132 -26.99 9.76 -31.66
C ARG A 132 -27.95 10.86 -32.09
N ASP A 133 -27.72 12.09 -31.64
CA ASP A 133 -28.59 13.21 -31.95
C ASP A 133 -28.40 13.68 -33.39
N ALA A 134 -27.17 13.63 -33.92
CA ALA A 134 -26.90 13.85 -35.34
C ALA A 134 -27.57 12.83 -36.27
N LEU A 135 -27.72 11.57 -35.82
CA LEU A 135 -28.44 10.54 -36.58
C LEU A 135 -29.97 10.69 -36.55
N LYS A 136 -30.51 11.36 -35.52
CA LYS A 136 -31.96 11.60 -35.38
C LYS A 136 -32.44 12.84 -36.12
N ALA A 137 -31.56 13.81 -36.35
CA ALA A 137 -31.89 15.02 -37.07
C ALA A 137 -31.96 14.72 -38.58
N PRO A 138 -33.08 15.00 -39.28
CA PRO A 138 -33.03 15.17 -40.72
C PRO A 138 -32.00 16.27 -41.03
N PHE A 139 -31.27 16.15 -42.14
CA PHE A 139 -30.29 17.12 -42.62
C PHE A 139 -30.92 18.51 -42.82
N GLU A 140 -31.17 19.25 -41.74
CA GLU A 140 -31.57 20.65 -41.78
C GLU A 140 -30.30 21.49 -41.71
N ASN A 141 -29.80 21.87 -42.88
CA ASN A 141 -29.06 23.11 -43.03
C ASN A 141 -30.00 24.29 -42.73
N ARG A 142 -30.34 24.51 -41.46
CA ARG A 142 -31.10 25.67 -41.04
C ARG A 142 -30.14 26.81 -40.70
N THR A 143 -29.88 27.64 -41.71
CA THR A 143 -29.52 29.04 -41.52
C THR A 143 -30.79 29.81 -41.17
N ASP A 144 -31.33 29.63 -39.97
CA ASP A 144 -32.39 30.49 -39.46
C ASP A 144 -32.01 30.94 -38.05
N ALA A 145 -31.61 32.20 -37.94
CA ALA A 145 -31.52 32.89 -36.66
C ALA A 145 -32.94 33.03 -36.09
N PRO A 146 -33.19 32.66 -34.82
CA PRO A 146 -34.52 32.86 -34.25
C PRO A 146 -34.78 34.36 -34.07
N ALA A 147 -35.87 34.84 -34.67
CA ALA A 147 -36.43 36.14 -34.34
C ALA A 147 -36.96 36.10 -32.89
N TRP A 148 -36.39 36.91 -32.01
CA TRP A 148 -36.88 37.05 -30.63
C TRP A 148 -38.28 37.70 -30.62
N PRO A 149 -39.25 37.14 -29.89
CA PRO A 149 -40.51 37.83 -29.65
C PRO A 149 -40.31 39.02 -28.70
N ALA A 150 -41.12 40.05 -28.93
CA ALA A 150 -41.06 41.36 -28.30
C ALA A 150 -41.06 41.34 -26.76
N SER A 151 -40.39 42.35 -26.22
CA SER A 151 -40.10 42.68 -24.82
C SER A 151 -41.17 42.27 -23.79
N ARG A 152 -40.79 41.37 -22.89
CA ARG A 152 -41.39 41.27 -21.54
C ARG A 152 -40.78 42.33 -20.61
N PRO A 153 -41.52 42.84 -19.63
CA PRO A 153 -41.06 43.96 -18.80
C PRO A 153 -39.84 43.55 -17.95
N ARG A 154 -38.81 44.41 -17.98
CA ARG A 154 -37.43 44.14 -17.51
C ARG A 154 -37.31 43.75 -16.03
N TRP A 155 -38.33 44.02 -15.21
CA TRP A 155 -38.36 43.66 -13.79
C TRP A 155 -38.63 42.16 -13.55
N ALA A 156 -39.34 41.48 -14.46
CA ALA A 156 -39.60 40.04 -14.35
C ALA A 156 -38.35 39.18 -14.67
N LEU A 157 -37.45 39.71 -15.51
CA LEU A 157 -36.15 39.08 -15.80
C LEU A 157 -35.13 39.31 -14.66
N ALA A 158 -35.17 40.48 -14.00
CA ALA A 158 -34.32 40.76 -12.85
C ALA A 158 -34.64 39.84 -11.65
N GLY A 159 -35.93 39.59 -11.37
CA GLY A 159 -36.36 38.68 -10.30
C GLY A 159 -36.00 37.21 -10.57
N GLY A 160 -36.13 36.76 -11.82
CA GLY A 160 -35.79 35.38 -12.21
C GLY A 160 -34.29 35.09 -12.15
N VAL A 161 -33.45 36.05 -12.56
CA VAL A 161 -31.98 35.89 -12.51
C VAL A 161 -31.49 35.85 -11.07
N VAL A 162 -32.01 36.71 -10.18
CA VAL A 162 -31.66 36.70 -8.75
C VAL A 162 -32.11 35.40 -8.08
N GLY A 163 -33.29 34.88 -8.42
CA GLY A 163 -33.78 33.61 -7.91
C GLY A 163 -32.90 32.42 -8.31
N VAL A 164 -32.49 32.34 -9.58
CA VAL A 164 -31.60 31.26 -10.06
C VAL A 164 -30.22 31.35 -9.41
N VAL A 165 -29.66 32.55 -9.30
CA VAL A 165 -28.35 32.78 -8.65
C VAL A 165 -28.38 32.38 -7.17
N LEU A 166 -29.46 32.70 -6.45
CA LEU A 166 -29.62 32.31 -5.05
C LEU A 166 -29.75 30.79 -4.90
N VAL A 167 -30.52 30.13 -5.78
CA VAL A 167 -30.70 28.68 -5.73
C VAL A 167 -29.39 27.96 -6.08
N THR A 168 -28.62 28.41 -7.07
CA THR A 168 -27.31 27.84 -7.37
C THR A 168 -26.28 28.10 -6.27
N LEU A 169 -26.31 29.27 -5.62
CA LEU A 169 -25.50 29.53 -4.43
C LEU A 169 -25.85 28.63 -3.26
N ILE A 170 -27.14 28.39 -3.01
CA ILE A 170 -27.60 27.50 -1.93
C ILE A 170 -27.23 26.05 -2.26
N ILE A 171 -27.45 25.58 -3.48
CA ILE A 171 -27.06 24.23 -3.91
C ILE A 171 -25.53 24.07 -3.86
N GLY A 172 -24.78 25.08 -4.28
CA GLY A 172 -23.32 25.09 -4.16
C GLY A 172 -22.84 25.07 -2.71
N LEU A 173 -23.49 25.83 -1.83
CA LEU A 173 -23.16 25.87 -0.40
C LEU A 173 -23.53 24.58 0.33
N VAL A 174 -24.70 24.01 0.01
CA VAL A 174 -25.17 22.72 0.56
C VAL A 174 -24.32 21.58 0.00
N GLY A 175 -24.01 21.60 -1.30
CA GLY A 175 -23.10 20.65 -1.94
C GLY A 175 -21.70 20.71 -1.34
N TRP A 176 -21.18 21.91 -1.07
CA TRP A 176 -19.88 22.08 -0.41
C TRP A 176 -19.92 21.67 1.07
N ARG A 177 -21.03 21.87 1.78
CA ARG A 177 -21.21 21.39 3.16
C ARG A 177 -21.38 19.87 3.27
N LEU A 178 -22.03 19.24 2.29
CA LEU A 178 -22.33 17.81 2.30
C LEU A 178 -21.26 16.95 1.60
N PHE A 179 -20.56 17.52 0.63
CA PHE A 179 -19.57 16.82 -0.22
C PHE A 179 -18.25 17.57 -0.37
N GLY A 180 -18.07 18.71 0.31
CA GLY A 180 -16.75 19.28 0.48
C GLY A 180 -15.95 18.33 1.33
N SER A 181 -15.18 17.44 0.68
CA SER A 181 -13.98 16.94 1.30
C SER A 181 -13.25 18.17 1.82
N GLU A 182 -13.06 18.25 3.14
CA GLU A 182 -12.01 19.11 3.65
C GLU A 182 -10.80 18.77 2.77
N LEU A 183 -10.28 19.77 2.05
CA LEU A 183 -8.94 19.66 1.52
C LEU A 183 -8.09 19.52 2.77
N VAL A 184 -7.91 18.27 3.23
CA VAL A 184 -6.98 17.92 4.27
C VAL A 184 -5.66 18.37 3.67
N ALA A 185 -5.25 19.59 4.02
CA ALA A 185 -3.97 20.12 3.60
C ALA A 185 -2.97 19.00 3.91
N PRO A 186 -2.14 18.57 2.94
CA PRO A 186 -1.24 17.45 3.16
C PRO A 186 -0.47 17.74 4.43
N ARG A 187 -0.79 17.00 5.51
CA ARG A 187 -0.09 17.15 6.78
C ARG A 187 1.37 16.90 6.44
N ALA A 188 2.24 17.86 6.74
CA ALA A 188 3.65 17.70 6.49
C ALA A 188 4.10 16.39 7.15
N GLN A 189 4.49 15.41 6.33
CA GLN A 189 5.01 14.13 6.80
C GLN A 189 6.46 14.37 7.18
N PHE A 190 6.80 14.16 8.44
CA PHE A 190 8.16 14.21 8.92
C PHE A 190 8.70 12.79 8.96
N HIS A 191 9.82 12.54 8.26
CA HIS A 191 10.56 11.30 8.37
C HIS A 191 11.80 11.54 9.21
N LEU A 192 11.92 10.79 10.31
CA LEU A 192 13.10 10.76 11.16
C LEU A 192 13.76 9.39 11.01
N SER A 193 15.02 9.37 10.62
CA SER A 193 15.85 8.16 10.66
C SER A 193 16.50 8.05 12.03
N ILE A 194 16.36 6.89 12.67
CA ILE A 194 17.00 6.58 13.95
C ILE A 194 18.13 5.61 13.66
N ASP A 195 19.36 6.07 13.85
CA ASP A 195 20.55 5.22 13.75
C ASP A 195 20.70 4.38 15.03
N LEU A 196 20.99 3.09 14.86
CA LEU A 196 21.34 2.22 15.96
C LEU A 196 22.77 2.53 16.43
N PRO A 197 23.12 2.27 17.71
CA PRO A 197 24.50 2.39 18.18
C PRO A 197 25.49 1.61 17.30
N GLU A 198 26.75 2.10 17.14
CA GLU A 198 27.75 1.60 16.17
C GLU A 198 28.03 0.09 16.24
N SER A 199 27.74 -0.56 17.37
CA SER A 199 27.96 -2.00 17.60
C SER A 199 26.67 -2.79 17.82
N THR A 200 25.52 -2.23 17.44
CA THR A 200 24.21 -2.83 17.66
C THR A 200 23.49 -3.05 16.34
N ARG A 201 22.82 -4.19 16.20
CA ARG A 201 21.97 -4.50 15.04
C ARG A 201 20.61 -5.01 15.50
N LEU A 202 19.56 -4.76 14.71
CA LEU A 202 18.28 -5.43 14.88
C LEU A 202 18.45 -6.93 14.53
N PRO A 203 18.17 -7.86 15.46
CA PRO A 203 18.34 -9.29 15.20
C PRO A 203 17.40 -9.76 14.08
N ALA A 204 17.83 -10.79 13.34
CA ALA A 204 16.99 -11.49 12.37
C ALA A 204 16.37 -12.75 13.02
N GLY A 205 15.14 -13.11 12.61
CA GLY A 205 14.43 -14.28 13.13
C GLY A 205 14.05 -14.19 14.61
N ALA A 206 13.89 -12.97 15.14
CA ALA A 206 13.62 -12.68 16.55
C ALA A 206 12.16 -12.28 16.83
N GLY A 207 11.25 -12.57 15.89
CA GLY A 207 9.89 -12.03 15.90
C GLY A 207 9.87 -10.53 15.65
N THR A 208 8.85 -9.85 16.17
CA THR A 208 8.74 -8.38 16.13
C THR A 208 9.78 -7.77 17.07
N THR A 209 10.67 -6.91 16.58
CA THR A 209 11.84 -6.44 17.34
C THR A 209 11.73 -4.99 17.78
N ILE A 210 10.66 -4.30 17.42
CA ILE A 210 10.43 -2.88 17.74
C ILE A 210 9.08 -2.72 18.43
N SER A 211 8.94 -1.70 19.26
CA SER A 211 7.69 -1.28 19.91
C SER A 211 7.71 0.22 20.17
N ILE A 212 6.58 0.91 20.06
CA ILE A 212 6.46 2.35 20.33
C ILE A 212 5.51 2.58 21.50
N SER A 213 5.84 3.53 22.37
CA SER A 213 4.98 3.89 23.51
C SER A 213 3.65 4.47 23.04
N PRO A 214 2.57 4.32 23.83
CA PRO A 214 1.25 4.85 23.49
C PRO A 214 1.26 6.35 23.14
N ASP A 215 2.04 7.13 23.87
CA ASP A 215 2.24 8.58 23.66
C ASP A 215 3.18 8.94 22.48
N GLY A 216 3.79 7.94 21.84
CA GLY A 216 4.74 8.11 20.74
C GLY A 216 6.10 8.68 21.13
N GLN A 217 6.40 8.87 22.41
CA GLN A 217 7.63 9.53 22.86
C GLN A 217 8.82 8.59 23.04
N SER A 218 8.61 7.27 23.08
CA SER A 218 9.65 6.28 23.31
C SER A 218 9.56 5.13 22.31
N LEU A 219 10.68 4.80 21.68
CA LEU A 219 10.84 3.59 20.88
C LEU A 219 11.67 2.59 21.69
N VAL A 220 11.15 1.37 21.86
CA VAL A 220 11.91 0.24 22.38
C VAL A 220 12.22 -0.71 21.23
N TYR A 221 13.44 -1.24 21.21
CA TYR A 221 13.84 -2.23 20.22
C TYR A 221 14.82 -3.25 20.78
N VAL A 222 14.86 -4.43 20.17
CA VAL A 222 15.84 -5.48 20.46
C VAL A 222 17.14 -5.17 19.73
N GLY A 223 18.26 -5.14 20.45
CA GLY A 223 19.58 -4.95 19.87
C GLY A 223 20.52 -6.10 20.18
N ASP A 224 21.13 -6.68 19.15
CA ASP A 224 22.30 -7.55 19.28
C ASP A 224 23.55 -6.66 19.40
N GLY A 225 24.04 -6.48 20.63
CA GLY A 225 25.27 -5.73 20.93
C GLY A 225 26.46 -6.63 21.27
N VAL A 226 27.59 -6.00 21.62
CA VAL A 226 28.82 -6.71 22.06
C VAL A 226 28.59 -7.53 23.32
N ASP A 227 27.81 -6.98 24.26
CA ASP A 227 27.47 -7.63 25.53
C ASP A 227 26.32 -8.65 25.41
N GLY A 228 25.87 -8.90 24.18
CA GLY A 228 24.76 -9.79 23.87
C GLY A 228 23.48 -9.04 23.48
N ARG A 229 22.41 -9.83 23.36
CA ARG A 229 21.08 -9.36 23.00
C ARG A 229 20.39 -8.74 24.21
N GLN A 230 19.79 -7.56 24.06
CA GLN A 230 18.96 -6.93 25.08
C GLN A 230 18.02 -5.88 24.47
N LEU A 231 17.12 -5.33 25.28
CA LEU A 231 16.28 -4.20 24.87
C LEU A 231 17.03 -2.87 25.02
N TYR A 232 16.73 -1.96 24.09
CA TYR A 232 17.18 -0.58 24.11
C TYR A 232 15.97 0.33 24.04
N VAL A 233 16.03 1.46 24.74
CA VAL A 233 15.05 2.54 24.65
C VAL A 233 15.67 3.76 23.98
N ARG A 234 14.92 4.37 23.08
CA ARG A 234 15.23 5.64 22.41
C ARG A 234 14.06 6.60 22.62
N ARG A 235 14.24 7.56 23.53
CA ARG A 235 13.27 8.65 23.72
C ARG A 235 13.39 9.67 22.61
N MET A 236 12.28 10.17 22.06
CA MET A 236 12.26 11.05 20.88
C MET A 236 12.90 12.42 21.12
N ASP A 237 13.01 12.86 22.37
CA ASP A 237 13.68 14.10 22.80
C ASP A 237 15.20 13.93 23.04
N GLU A 238 15.70 12.70 23.04
CA GLU A 238 17.12 12.39 23.17
C GLU A 238 17.73 12.07 21.79
N LEU A 239 19.05 11.96 21.67
CA LEU A 239 19.71 11.57 20.40
C LEU A 239 20.17 10.12 20.38
N ARG A 240 20.40 9.53 21.55
CA ARG A 240 21.03 8.22 21.71
C ARG A 240 20.07 7.24 22.36
N SER A 241 20.22 5.97 22.01
CA SER A 241 19.53 4.89 22.69
C SER A 241 20.31 4.45 23.93
N ALA A 242 19.61 4.05 24.98
CA ALA A 242 20.18 3.45 26.18
C ALA A 242 19.71 1.99 26.31
N PRO A 243 20.56 1.06 26.78
CA PRO A 243 20.11 -0.29 27.11
C PRO A 243 19.13 -0.23 28.30
N ILE A 244 18.19 -1.18 28.35
CA ILE A 244 17.26 -1.36 29.47
C ILE A 244 17.84 -2.46 30.39
N PRO A 245 18.40 -2.12 31.57
CA PRO A 245 18.95 -3.13 32.48
C PRO A 245 17.95 -4.22 32.85
N GLY A 246 18.42 -5.46 32.95
CA GLY A 246 17.60 -6.63 33.29
C GLY A 246 17.02 -7.37 32.08
N THR A 247 17.24 -6.90 30.86
CA THR A 247 16.59 -7.45 29.64
C THR A 247 17.51 -8.32 28.78
N ASN A 248 18.54 -8.94 29.38
CA ASN A 248 19.45 -9.81 28.65
C ASN A 248 18.70 -11.00 28.01
N GLY A 249 18.85 -11.18 26.71
CA GLY A 249 18.18 -12.23 25.93
C GLY A 249 16.73 -11.91 25.54
N ALA A 250 16.19 -10.75 25.91
CA ALA A 250 14.81 -10.36 25.64
C ALA A 250 14.51 -10.22 24.15
N LEU A 251 13.26 -10.54 23.79
CA LEU A 251 12.68 -10.51 22.46
C LEU A 251 11.26 -9.98 22.51
N MET A 252 10.69 -9.63 21.35
CA MET A 252 9.26 -9.33 21.20
C MET A 252 8.73 -8.34 22.24
N PRO A 253 9.30 -7.13 22.33
CA PRO A 253 8.87 -6.14 23.30
C PRO A 253 7.49 -5.59 22.94
N PHE A 254 6.68 -5.30 23.95
CA PHE A 254 5.40 -4.61 23.83
C PHE A 254 5.20 -3.65 25.00
N PHE A 255 4.65 -2.47 24.74
CA PHE A 255 4.38 -1.49 25.78
C PHE A 255 3.11 -1.83 26.56
N SER A 256 3.11 -1.47 27.83
CA SER A 256 1.90 -1.28 28.63
C SER A 256 1.10 -0.05 28.16
N PRO A 257 -0.22 0.00 28.41
CA PRO A 257 -1.08 1.11 27.97
C PRO A 257 -0.72 2.48 28.57
N ASP A 258 -0.10 2.51 29.76
CA ASP A 258 0.38 3.73 30.40
C ASP A 258 1.77 4.17 29.90
N GLY A 259 2.48 3.30 29.17
CA GLY A 259 3.83 3.54 28.68
C GLY A 259 4.93 3.42 29.73
N GLU A 260 4.64 3.01 30.97
CA GLU A 260 5.61 2.92 32.06
C GLU A 260 6.34 1.56 32.12
N TRP A 261 5.73 0.52 31.55
CA TRP A 261 6.24 -0.85 31.55
C TRP A 261 6.43 -1.42 30.15
N ILE A 262 7.42 -2.29 30.02
CA ILE A 262 7.67 -3.11 28.84
C ILE A 262 7.43 -4.57 29.19
N GLY A 263 6.50 -5.20 28.49
CA GLY A 263 6.39 -6.64 28.42
C GLY A 263 7.34 -7.18 27.36
N PHE A 264 7.94 -8.34 27.60
CA PHE A 264 8.85 -8.97 26.65
C PHE A 264 8.90 -10.47 26.81
N TYR A 265 9.23 -11.16 25.73
CA TYR A 265 9.48 -12.59 25.71
C TYR A 265 10.93 -12.89 26.07
N LEU A 266 11.14 -13.89 26.94
CA LEU A 266 12.44 -14.45 27.25
C LEU A 266 12.43 -15.96 26.95
N PRO A 267 13.29 -16.43 26.04
CA PRO A 267 13.43 -17.86 25.76
C PRO A 267 13.80 -18.67 27.02
N PRO A 268 13.25 -19.89 27.17
CA PRO A 268 12.52 -20.66 26.17
C PRO A 268 10.99 -20.45 26.16
N GLY A 269 10.41 -19.55 26.97
CA GLY A 269 8.94 -19.58 27.12
C GLY A 269 8.33 -18.62 28.13
N GLN A 270 8.99 -17.53 28.54
CA GLN A 270 8.46 -16.66 29.58
C GLN A 270 8.06 -15.30 29.02
N ILE A 271 6.92 -14.78 29.49
CA ILE A 271 6.62 -13.35 29.37
C ILE A 271 6.96 -12.70 30.70
N LEU A 272 7.82 -11.68 30.64
CA LEU A 272 8.20 -10.86 31.78
C LEU A 272 7.82 -9.42 31.51
N ARG A 273 7.77 -8.62 32.58
CA ARG A 273 7.67 -7.16 32.49
C ARG A 273 8.75 -6.46 33.27
N VAL A 274 9.16 -5.29 32.81
CA VAL A 274 10.16 -4.42 33.45
C VAL A 274 9.78 -2.95 33.25
N PRO A 275 10.10 -2.03 34.19
CA PRO A 275 9.92 -0.60 33.93
C PRO A 275 10.73 -0.17 32.69
N VAL A 276 10.29 0.86 31.96
CA VAL A 276 11.04 1.40 30.81
C VAL A 276 12.46 1.85 31.20
N SER A 277 12.64 2.32 32.45
CA SER A 277 13.95 2.68 33.01
C SER A 277 14.87 1.48 33.29
N GLY A 278 14.35 0.26 33.16
CA GLY A 278 14.99 -0.97 33.59
C GLY A 278 14.81 -1.26 35.08
N GLY A 279 15.35 -2.41 35.50
CA GLY A 279 15.21 -2.91 36.86
C GLY A 279 15.28 -4.44 36.91
N GLU A 280 14.79 -5.02 38.00
CA GLU A 280 14.58 -6.47 38.09
C GLU A 280 13.26 -6.83 37.38
N PRO A 281 13.29 -7.68 36.33
CA PRO A 281 12.07 -8.07 35.64
C PRO A 281 11.19 -8.95 36.51
N PHE A 282 9.88 -8.76 36.38
CA PHE A 282 8.86 -9.58 37.00
C PHE A 282 8.33 -10.63 36.01
N VAL A 283 8.30 -11.90 36.41
CA VAL A 283 7.73 -12.98 35.58
C VAL A 283 6.21 -12.91 35.64
N VAL A 284 5.57 -12.68 34.49
CA VAL A 284 4.10 -12.65 34.37
C VAL A 284 3.57 -14.08 34.21
N CYS A 285 4.13 -14.85 33.27
CA CYS A 285 3.73 -16.23 33.06
C CYS A 285 4.80 -17.08 32.36
N ASP A 286 4.73 -18.39 32.64
CA ASP A 286 5.54 -19.43 32.00
C ASP A 286 4.76 -20.13 30.88
N GLU A 287 5.49 -20.58 29.86
CA GLU A 287 4.99 -21.20 28.63
C GLU A 287 4.06 -20.27 27.84
N CYS A 288 4.49 -19.01 27.73
CA CYS A 288 3.78 -17.93 27.04
C CYS A 288 4.66 -17.36 25.92
N GLU A 289 4.07 -17.12 24.75
CA GLU A 289 4.74 -16.56 23.57
C GLU A 289 3.87 -15.46 22.97
N GLU A 290 4.50 -14.45 22.35
CA GLU A 290 3.84 -13.40 21.56
C GLU A 290 2.71 -12.66 22.33
N GLY A 291 3.10 -11.75 23.24
CA GLY A 291 2.16 -11.03 24.11
C GLY A 291 1.70 -9.67 23.58
N SER A 292 0.48 -9.28 23.98
CA SER A 292 -0.05 -7.91 23.84
C SER A 292 -0.72 -7.48 25.14
N TRP A 293 -0.53 -6.22 25.53
CA TRP A 293 -1.06 -5.66 26.77
C TRP A 293 -2.39 -4.95 26.53
N GLY A 294 -3.41 -5.28 27.32
CA GLY A 294 -4.73 -4.63 27.33
C GLY A 294 -4.83 -3.49 28.33
N GLU A 295 -5.75 -2.57 28.06
CA GLU A 295 -6.09 -1.43 28.94
C GLU A 295 -6.73 -1.87 30.26
N ASP A 296 -7.22 -3.12 30.33
CA ASP A 296 -7.77 -3.75 31.53
C ASP A 296 -6.69 -4.28 32.49
N GLY A 297 -5.40 -4.15 32.13
CA GLY A 297 -4.28 -4.67 32.91
C GLY A 297 -4.00 -6.14 32.65
N ASP A 298 -4.66 -6.76 31.66
CA ASP A 298 -4.39 -8.13 31.28
C ASP A 298 -3.42 -8.19 30.09
N ILE A 299 -2.66 -9.28 30.01
CA ILE A 299 -1.80 -9.62 28.89
C ILE A 299 -2.42 -10.81 28.16
N ILE A 300 -2.66 -10.64 26.87
CA ILE A 300 -3.09 -11.73 25.99
C ILE A 300 -1.88 -12.32 25.29
N PHE A 301 -1.90 -13.63 25.05
CA PHE A 301 -0.80 -14.35 24.41
C PHE A 301 -1.28 -15.59 23.67
N SER A 302 -0.48 -16.09 22.73
CA SER A 302 -0.77 -17.33 22.03
C SER A 302 -0.08 -18.52 22.70
N ARG A 303 -0.76 -19.65 22.79
CA ARG A 303 -0.17 -20.93 23.20
C ARG A 303 -0.90 -22.09 22.55
N ASN A 304 -0.16 -22.92 21.81
CA ASN A 304 -0.69 -24.09 21.09
C ASN A 304 -1.88 -23.74 20.18
N GLY A 305 -1.84 -22.56 19.54
CA GLY A 305 -2.90 -22.06 18.66
C GLY A 305 -4.12 -21.47 19.38
N THR A 306 -4.16 -21.51 20.72
CA THR A 306 -5.21 -20.92 21.57
C THR A 306 -4.78 -19.54 22.04
N LEU A 307 -5.72 -18.59 22.13
CA LEU A 307 -5.48 -17.31 22.77
C LEU A 307 -5.83 -17.40 24.25
N TRP A 308 -4.88 -16.99 25.08
CA TRP A 308 -4.99 -16.99 26.54
C TRP A 308 -4.91 -15.56 27.07
N ARG A 309 -5.42 -15.37 28.28
CA ARG A 309 -5.32 -14.13 29.03
C ARG A 309 -4.74 -14.39 30.42
N VAL A 310 -3.91 -13.48 30.91
CA VAL A 310 -3.33 -13.51 32.25
C VAL A 310 -3.21 -12.08 32.79
N PRO A 311 -3.46 -11.82 34.09
CA PRO A 311 -3.23 -10.50 34.66
C PRO A 311 -1.76 -10.07 34.58
N GLU A 312 -1.48 -8.77 34.42
CA GLU A 312 -0.11 -8.21 34.38
C GLU A 312 0.72 -8.51 35.65
N VAL A 313 0.04 -8.76 36.77
CA VAL A 313 0.62 -9.16 38.06
C VAL A 313 0.91 -10.65 38.14
N GLY A 314 0.69 -11.39 37.03
CA GLY A 314 0.71 -12.84 36.98
C GLY A 314 -0.52 -13.47 37.65
N GLY A 315 -0.55 -14.80 37.69
CA GLY A 315 -1.62 -15.55 38.36
C GLY A 315 -2.21 -16.65 37.48
N GLU A 316 -3.50 -16.92 37.69
CA GLU A 316 -4.24 -17.90 36.90
C GLU A 316 -4.47 -17.38 35.47
N ARG A 317 -4.29 -18.28 34.50
CA ARG A 317 -4.54 -18.00 33.08
C ARG A 317 -5.87 -18.57 32.66
N GLU A 318 -6.56 -17.86 31.78
CA GLU A 318 -7.83 -18.30 31.22
C GLU A 318 -7.81 -18.34 29.70
N VAL A 319 -8.63 -19.21 29.13
CA VAL A 319 -8.81 -19.29 27.68
C VAL A 319 -9.67 -18.12 27.25
N LEU A 320 -9.12 -17.27 26.39
CA LEU A 320 -9.84 -16.14 25.79
C LEU A 320 -10.57 -16.57 24.52
N VAL A 321 -9.86 -17.26 23.62
CA VAL A 321 -10.42 -17.80 22.37
C VAL A 321 -9.81 -19.16 22.09
N ALA A 322 -10.65 -20.18 21.95
CA ALA A 322 -10.26 -21.51 21.52
C ALA A 322 -10.17 -21.61 19.98
N PRO A 323 -9.31 -22.49 19.42
CA PRO A 323 -9.27 -22.76 17.99
C PRO A 323 -10.65 -23.11 17.43
N MET A 324 -10.93 -22.67 16.20
CA MET A 324 -12.19 -22.90 15.48
C MET A 324 -11.92 -23.58 14.12
N PRO A 325 -11.51 -24.87 14.10
CA PRO A 325 -11.15 -25.56 12.85
C PRO A 325 -12.29 -25.60 11.83
N GLU A 326 -13.54 -25.70 12.30
CA GLU A 326 -14.75 -25.67 11.46
C GLU A 326 -14.93 -24.34 10.71
N ARG A 327 -14.30 -23.26 11.20
CA ARG A 327 -14.28 -21.93 10.56
C ARG A 327 -12.95 -21.65 9.85
N GLY A 328 -12.07 -22.65 9.70
CA GLY A 328 -10.75 -22.51 9.08
C GLY A 328 -9.71 -21.80 9.94
N VAL A 329 -9.92 -21.73 11.27
CA VAL A 329 -8.97 -21.15 12.23
C VAL A 329 -8.43 -22.25 13.13
N ASP A 330 -7.33 -22.86 12.72
CA ASP A 330 -6.63 -23.95 13.41
C ASP A 330 -5.62 -23.45 14.46
N ALA A 331 -5.02 -22.29 14.21
CA ALA A 331 -4.14 -21.61 15.15
C ALA A 331 -4.34 -20.08 15.07
N MET A 332 -4.17 -19.42 16.22
CA MET A 332 -4.19 -17.96 16.35
C MET A 332 -2.84 -17.52 16.90
N LEU A 333 -2.08 -16.75 16.12
CA LEU A 333 -0.73 -16.27 16.45
C LEU A 333 -0.70 -14.74 16.52
N ARG A 334 0.33 -14.18 17.16
CA ARG A 334 0.58 -12.72 17.28
C ARG A 334 -0.68 -11.92 17.66
N PRO A 335 -1.29 -12.23 18.82
CA PRO A 335 -2.50 -11.54 19.22
C PRO A 335 -2.22 -10.08 19.55
N THR A 336 -3.08 -9.19 19.07
CA THR A 336 -3.10 -7.78 19.45
C THR A 336 -4.50 -7.41 19.93
N ILE A 337 -4.60 -6.77 21.09
CA ILE A 337 -5.90 -6.30 21.60
C ILE A 337 -6.27 -4.97 20.93
N ILE A 338 -7.52 -4.84 20.49
CA ILE A 338 -8.04 -3.55 20.01
C ILE A 338 -8.27 -2.65 21.23
N PRO A 339 -7.92 -1.35 21.17
CA PRO A 339 -8.21 -0.39 22.24
C PRO A 339 -9.65 -0.47 22.73
N GLY A 340 -9.86 -0.38 24.04
CA GLY A 340 -11.15 -0.63 24.70
C GLY A 340 -11.47 -2.12 24.98
N GLY A 341 -10.63 -3.07 24.55
CA GLY A 341 -10.70 -4.49 24.94
C GLY A 341 -11.88 -5.30 24.35
N SER A 342 -12.60 -4.73 23.38
CA SER A 342 -13.82 -5.32 22.79
C SER A 342 -13.55 -6.44 21.78
N ALA A 343 -12.32 -6.49 21.24
CA ALA A 343 -11.93 -7.44 20.21
C ALA A 343 -10.42 -7.71 20.21
N VAL A 344 -10.05 -8.86 19.67
CA VAL A 344 -8.67 -9.32 19.52
C VAL A 344 -8.37 -9.60 18.05
N LEU A 345 -7.29 -9.01 17.56
CA LEU A 345 -6.68 -9.30 16.27
C LEU A 345 -5.67 -10.42 16.39
N PHE A 346 -5.56 -11.26 15.38
CA PHE A 346 -4.57 -12.33 15.33
C PHE A 346 -4.33 -12.79 13.90
N GLU A 347 -3.18 -13.41 13.71
CA GLU A 347 -2.85 -14.16 12.50
C GLU A 347 -3.50 -15.55 12.56
N ILE A 348 -4.08 -15.97 11.44
CA ILE A 348 -4.74 -17.26 11.27
C ILE A 348 -3.75 -18.24 10.63
N GLY A 349 -3.53 -19.38 11.29
CA GLY A 349 -2.69 -20.46 10.78
C GLY A 349 -1.22 -20.33 11.17
N SER A 350 -0.39 -21.25 10.67
CA SER A 350 1.04 -21.36 11.01
C SER A 350 2.00 -21.13 9.83
N GLY A 351 1.46 -20.72 8.66
CA GLY A 351 2.23 -20.40 7.46
C GLY A 351 2.66 -18.94 7.41
N GLN A 352 3.68 -18.62 6.60
CA GLN A 352 4.32 -17.29 6.53
C GLN A 352 3.38 -16.15 6.08
N PHE A 353 2.29 -16.48 5.40
CA PHE A 353 1.16 -15.60 5.10
C PHE A 353 -0.10 -16.45 5.20
N GLY A 354 -0.60 -16.57 6.43
CA GLY A 354 -1.91 -17.15 6.68
C GLY A 354 -3.00 -16.10 6.43
N GLY A 355 -3.94 -15.98 7.36
CA GLY A 355 -4.96 -14.94 7.32
C GLY A 355 -4.85 -13.93 8.45
N VAL A 356 -5.70 -12.90 8.40
CA VAL A 356 -5.92 -11.97 9.50
C VAL A 356 -7.35 -12.15 10.00
N GLY A 357 -7.48 -12.43 11.29
CA GLY A 357 -8.76 -12.60 11.98
C GLY A 357 -8.97 -11.53 13.04
N VAL A 358 -10.24 -11.20 13.28
CA VAL A 358 -10.72 -10.42 14.42
C VAL A 358 -11.76 -11.24 15.16
N PHE A 359 -11.62 -11.38 16.47
CA PHE A 359 -12.64 -12.00 17.31
C PHE A 359 -13.19 -10.99 18.31
N SER A 360 -14.50 -10.79 18.32
CA SER A 360 -15.18 -9.98 19.34
C SER A 360 -15.46 -10.83 20.56
N THR A 361 -14.93 -10.42 21.71
CA THR A 361 -15.14 -11.10 23.00
C THR A 361 -16.58 -10.93 23.49
N GLU A 362 -17.20 -9.78 23.23
CA GLU A 362 -18.60 -9.51 23.58
C GLU A 362 -19.59 -10.27 22.71
N ARG A 363 -19.40 -10.22 21.37
CA ARG A 363 -20.33 -10.84 20.41
C ARG A 363 -20.09 -12.34 20.23
N GLN A 364 -18.94 -12.84 20.67
CA GLN A 364 -18.47 -14.21 20.43
C GLN A 364 -18.49 -14.55 18.94
N ASP A 365 -18.06 -13.61 18.09
CA ASP A 365 -18.04 -13.77 16.64
C ASP A 365 -16.65 -13.48 16.06
N LEU A 366 -16.37 -14.14 14.94
CA LEU A 366 -15.13 -14.09 14.19
C LEU A 366 -15.37 -13.43 12.83
N LEU A 367 -14.56 -12.43 12.52
CA LEU A 367 -14.44 -11.84 11.20
C LEU A 367 -13.07 -12.19 10.61
N VAL A 368 -13.05 -12.80 9.42
CA VAL A 368 -11.82 -12.99 8.64
C VAL A 368 -11.65 -11.78 7.73
N VAL A 369 -10.60 -11.00 7.96
CA VAL A 369 -10.31 -9.77 7.21
C VAL A 369 -9.68 -10.10 5.85
N THR A 370 -8.74 -11.04 5.83
CA THR A 370 -8.09 -11.55 4.63
C THR A 370 -7.51 -12.93 4.89
N ASP A 371 -7.30 -13.70 3.82
CA ASP A 371 -6.64 -15.01 3.77
C ASP A 371 -5.16 -14.94 3.36
N ASP A 372 -4.59 -13.75 3.23
CA ASP A 372 -3.19 -13.50 2.86
C ASP A 372 -2.67 -12.28 3.64
N GLY A 373 -2.26 -12.53 4.88
CA GLY A 373 -1.69 -11.52 5.77
C GLY A 373 -1.00 -12.12 7.00
N ALA A 374 -0.16 -11.32 7.65
CA ALA A 374 0.57 -11.69 8.85
C ALA A 374 0.72 -10.50 9.81
N ASP A 375 0.92 -10.82 11.09
CA ASP A 375 1.22 -9.90 12.20
C ASP A 375 0.35 -8.63 12.23
N PRO A 376 -0.98 -8.79 12.43
CA PRO A 376 -1.92 -7.68 12.36
C PRO A 376 -1.93 -6.83 13.62
N PHE A 377 -2.12 -5.52 13.45
CA PHE A 377 -2.36 -4.59 14.55
C PHE A 377 -3.39 -3.52 14.17
N TYR A 378 -4.01 -2.89 15.17
CA TYR A 378 -5.03 -1.87 14.97
C TYR A 378 -4.43 -0.46 15.00
N SER A 379 -4.87 0.40 14.09
CA SER A 379 -4.63 1.84 14.15
C SER A 379 -5.87 2.57 14.66
N PRO A 380 -5.72 3.56 15.56
CA PRO A 380 -6.82 4.42 16.02
C PRO A 380 -7.55 5.17 14.91
N THR A 381 -6.98 5.23 13.70
CA THR A 381 -7.64 5.77 12.51
C THR A 381 -8.77 4.88 11.98
N GLY A 382 -9.12 3.77 12.65
CA GLY A 382 -10.16 2.84 12.20
C GLY A 382 -9.66 1.87 11.13
N HIS A 383 -8.42 1.41 11.25
CA HIS A 383 -7.80 0.53 10.25
C HIS A 383 -7.10 -0.64 10.93
N ILE A 384 -7.25 -1.82 10.35
CA ILE A 384 -6.42 -3.00 10.67
C ILE A 384 -5.25 -2.98 9.69
N LEU A 385 -4.03 -2.90 10.21
CA LEU A 385 -2.81 -3.00 9.44
C LEU A 385 -2.23 -4.39 9.55
N PHE A 386 -1.59 -4.87 8.48
CA PHE A 386 -0.97 -6.18 8.44
C PHE A 386 0.10 -6.25 7.35
N ALA A 387 1.00 -7.22 7.49
CA ALA A 387 2.04 -7.51 6.51
C ALA A 387 1.50 -8.38 5.38
N ARG A 388 1.90 -8.06 4.16
CA ARG A 388 1.87 -8.98 3.02
C ARG A 388 3.16 -8.81 2.24
N ARG A 389 4.04 -9.82 2.33
CA ARG A 389 5.43 -9.72 1.88
C ARG A 389 6.09 -8.50 2.56
N ASN A 390 6.88 -7.71 1.83
CA ASN A 390 7.52 -6.48 2.35
C ASN A 390 6.65 -5.23 2.20
N ILE A 391 5.33 -5.39 2.25
CA ILE A 391 4.37 -4.30 2.09
C ILE A 391 3.42 -4.30 3.30
N LEU A 392 3.26 -3.14 3.91
CA LEU A 392 2.24 -2.85 4.92
C LEU A 392 0.93 -2.54 4.20
N PHE A 393 -0.13 -3.28 4.50
CA PHE A 393 -1.48 -3.03 4.01
C PHE A 393 -2.37 -2.50 5.13
N ALA A 394 -3.46 -1.83 4.76
CA ALA A 394 -4.52 -1.42 5.67
C ALA A 394 -5.89 -1.84 5.14
N ALA A 395 -6.69 -2.42 6.02
CA ALA A 395 -8.12 -2.66 5.85
C ALA A 395 -8.89 -1.65 6.71
N PRO A 396 -9.77 -0.81 6.14
CA PRO A 396 -10.65 0.04 6.94
C PRO A 396 -11.64 -0.85 7.71
N PHE A 397 -11.71 -0.66 9.03
CA PHE A 397 -12.46 -1.52 9.94
C PHE A 397 -13.24 -0.66 10.93
N ASP A 398 -14.54 -0.89 10.99
CA ASP A 398 -15.42 -0.27 11.98
C ASP A 398 -15.58 -1.25 13.16
N VAL A 399 -15.04 -0.88 14.32
CA VAL A 399 -15.07 -1.69 15.54
C VAL A 399 -16.49 -1.86 16.07
N ASP A 400 -17.32 -0.81 15.97
CA ASP A 400 -18.68 -0.80 16.47
C ASP A 400 -19.61 -1.59 15.55
N ALA A 401 -19.46 -1.48 14.23
CA ALA A 401 -20.20 -2.29 13.28
C ALA A 401 -19.65 -3.73 13.20
N PHE A 402 -18.38 -3.94 13.58
CA PHE A 402 -17.63 -5.19 13.43
C PHE A 402 -17.57 -5.66 11.97
N GLU A 403 -17.22 -4.75 11.06
CA GLU A 403 -17.12 -5.04 9.64
C GLU A 403 -15.98 -4.28 8.94
N VAL A 404 -15.47 -4.86 7.85
CA VAL A 404 -14.54 -4.18 6.93
C VAL A 404 -15.35 -3.26 6.02
N THR A 405 -15.09 -1.96 6.09
CA THR A 405 -15.95 -0.93 5.45
C THR A 405 -15.49 -0.53 4.04
N GLY A 406 -14.41 -1.14 3.54
CA GLY A 406 -13.83 -0.76 2.26
C GLY A 406 -12.70 -1.69 1.79
N PRO A 407 -12.10 -1.40 0.63
CA PRO A 407 -11.06 -2.24 0.06
C PRO A 407 -9.76 -2.15 0.86
N VAL A 408 -9.04 -3.28 0.91
CA VAL A 408 -7.66 -3.35 1.42
C VAL A 408 -6.73 -2.59 0.48
N ALA A 409 -5.88 -1.71 1.03
CA ALA A 409 -4.94 -0.90 0.24
C ALA A 409 -3.50 -0.96 0.79
N PRO A 410 -2.46 -0.91 -0.08
CA PRO A 410 -1.09 -0.82 0.37
C PRO A 410 -0.81 0.58 0.97
N VAL A 411 -0.14 0.61 2.12
CA VAL A 411 0.22 1.82 2.86
C VAL A 411 1.70 2.17 2.65
N LEU A 412 2.58 1.19 2.83
CA LEU A 412 4.02 1.39 2.78
C LEU A 412 4.73 0.19 2.17
N GLN A 413 5.59 0.42 1.19
CA GLN A 413 6.44 -0.61 0.58
C GLN A 413 7.83 -0.59 1.21
N GLY A 414 8.54 -1.71 1.13
CA GLY A 414 9.91 -1.81 1.62
C GLY A 414 9.96 -1.82 3.14
N VAL A 415 8.97 -2.44 3.79
CA VAL A 415 8.98 -2.70 5.23
C VAL A 415 9.62 -4.05 5.48
N ARG A 416 10.46 -4.14 6.51
CA ARG A 416 11.09 -5.39 6.92
C ARG A 416 10.03 -6.31 7.52
N VAL A 417 9.95 -7.52 6.97
CA VAL A 417 9.10 -8.60 7.47
C VAL A 417 9.99 -9.83 7.58
N GLU A 418 10.06 -10.39 8.79
CA GLU A 418 10.92 -11.52 9.10
C GLU A 418 10.37 -12.83 8.51
N ASN A 419 11.23 -13.84 8.47
CA ASN A 419 10.79 -15.20 8.22
C ASN A 419 9.71 -15.59 9.26
N GLY A 420 8.59 -16.12 8.79
CA GLY A 420 7.42 -16.40 9.61
C GLY A 420 6.35 -15.30 9.66
N GLY A 421 6.59 -14.11 9.08
CA GLY A 421 5.57 -13.07 8.93
C GLY A 421 5.65 -11.90 9.91
N ALA A 422 6.59 -11.92 10.87
CA ALA A 422 6.71 -10.87 11.89
C ALA A 422 7.12 -9.52 11.28
N LEU A 423 6.26 -8.52 11.45
CA LEU A 423 6.30 -7.22 10.84
C LEU A 423 7.10 -6.25 11.69
N GLN A 424 8.09 -5.59 11.09
CA GLN A 424 8.85 -4.54 11.77
C GLN A 424 8.23 -3.17 11.49
N ALA A 425 6.94 -3.01 11.78
CA ALA A 425 6.23 -1.74 11.70
C ALA A 425 5.06 -1.71 12.66
N LEU A 426 4.83 -0.55 13.29
CA LEU A 426 3.77 -0.33 14.27
C LEU A 426 3.32 1.13 14.21
N VAL A 427 2.09 1.40 14.65
CA VAL A 427 1.53 2.76 14.74
C VAL A 427 1.18 3.05 16.20
N SER A 428 1.66 4.18 16.73
CA SER A 428 1.23 4.62 18.06
C SER A 428 -0.21 5.18 18.03
N PRO A 429 -0.93 5.19 19.16
CA PRO A 429 -2.21 5.88 19.32
C PRO A 429 -2.26 7.32 18.81
N GLU A 430 -1.15 8.05 18.93
CA GLU A 430 -0.99 9.42 18.43
C GLU A 430 -0.76 9.52 16.91
N GLY A 431 -0.69 8.39 16.21
CA GLY A 431 -0.55 8.31 14.75
C GLY A 431 0.89 8.32 14.23
N PHE A 432 1.89 8.00 15.07
CA PHE A 432 3.27 7.85 14.63
C PHE A 432 3.50 6.45 14.08
N LEU A 433 3.82 6.35 12.79
CA LEU A 433 4.27 5.10 12.16
C LEU A 433 5.79 4.96 12.34
N VAL A 434 6.22 3.92 13.05
CA VAL A 434 7.62 3.50 13.12
C VAL A 434 7.77 2.21 12.34
N TYR A 435 8.82 2.11 11.53
CA TYR A 435 9.13 0.89 10.81
C TYR A 435 10.64 0.71 10.62
N ALA A 436 11.08 -0.54 10.55
CA ALA A 436 12.39 -0.87 10.02
C ALA A 436 12.25 -1.08 8.50
N PRO A 437 13.06 -0.39 7.67
CA PRO A 437 13.05 -0.63 6.24
C PRO A 437 13.51 -2.07 5.96
N ALA A 438 12.93 -2.69 4.94
CA ALA A 438 13.45 -3.93 4.37
C ALA A 438 14.90 -3.65 3.97
N GLY A 439 15.84 -4.22 4.72
CA GLY A 439 17.23 -4.17 4.30
C GLY A 439 17.37 -4.88 2.96
N GLU A 440 18.35 -4.45 2.15
CA GLU A 440 19.01 -5.43 1.29
C GLU A 440 19.38 -6.59 2.19
N VAL A 441 18.96 -7.81 1.83
CA VAL A 441 19.30 -9.03 2.57
C VAL A 441 20.77 -8.92 2.94
N THR A 442 21.08 -8.64 4.20
CA THR A 442 22.46 -8.67 4.66
C THR A 442 22.83 -10.13 4.55
N GLY A 443 23.51 -10.50 3.46
CA GLY A 443 24.05 -11.84 3.32
C GLY A 443 24.83 -12.15 4.59
N THR A 444 24.88 -13.41 4.98
CA THR A 444 25.93 -13.83 5.91
C THR A 444 27.19 -14.04 5.09
N ARG A 445 28.35 -14.10 5.74
CA ARG A 445 29.54 -14.65 5.10
C ARG A 445 30.14 -15.71 6.02
N LEU A 446 30.55 -16.80 5.42
CA LEU A 446 31.33 -17.80 6.13
C LEU A 446 32.75 -17.27 6.30
N VAL A 447 33.27 -17.38 7.52
CA VAL A 447 34.64 -16.99 7.85
C VAL A 447 35.37 -18.12 8.56
N TRP A 448 36.66 -18.26 8.29
CA TRP A 448 37.60 -18.93 9.16
C TRP A 448 37.91 -18.02 10.34
N ALA A 449 37.57 -18.47 11.55
CA ALA A 449 37.90 -17.78 12.78
C ALA A 449 39.11 -18.45 13.46
N GLY A 450 40.26 -17.76 13.44
CA GLY A 450 41.46 -18.16 14.15
C GLY A 450 41.32 -18.00 15.66
N ARG A 451 42.10 -18.78 16.43
CA ARG A 451 42.12 -18.68 17.92
C ARG A 451 42.67 -17.36 18.44
N ASP A 452 43.39 -16.63 17.59
CA ASP A 452 43.91 -15.28 17.82
C ASP A 452 42.89 -14.17 17.47
N GLY A 453 41.67 -14.54 17.08
CA GLY A 453 40.60 -13.60 16.69
C GLY A 453 40.69 -13.14 15.25
N THR A 454 41.62 -13.67 14.45
CA THR A 454 41.66 -13.41 13.01
C THR A 454 40.42 -13.98 12.33
N MET A 455 39.81 -13.23 11.42
CA MET A 455 38.66 -13.66 10.63
C MET A 455 38.96 -13.52 9.15
N GLU A 456 39.00 -14.63 8.43
CA GLU A 456 39.24 -14.69 6.99
C GLU A 456 37.99 -15.19 6.27
N ALA A 457 37.57 -14.52 5.18
CA ALA A 457 36.38 -14.94 4.45
C ALA A 457 36.62 -16.25 3.69
N VAL A 458 35.69 -17.21 3.79
CA VAL A 458 35.72 -18.46 3.01
C VAL A 458 35.35 -18.17 1.54
N LEU A 459 34.43 -17.23 1.32
CA LEU A 459 33.97 -16.76 0.02
C LEU A 459 33.92 -15.22 0.03
N GLU A 460 34.18 -14.59 -1.12
CA GLU A 460 34.09 -13.14 -1.25
C GLU A 460 32.64 -12.63 -1.29
N ASP A 461 31.72 -13.44 -1.80
CA ASP A 461 30.31 -13.10 -1.93
C ASP A 461 29.56 -13.20 -0.59
N TRP A 462 28.72 -12.20 -0.31
CA TRP A 462 27.74 -12.24 0.76
C TRP A 462 26.53 -13.08 0.32
N ARG A 463 26.23 -14.15 1.06
CA ARG A 463 25.10 -15.06 0.79
C ARG A 463 24.51 -15.56 2.10
N VAL A 464 23.20 -15.81 2.15
CA VAL A 464 22.60 -16.37 3.36
C VAL A 464 22.87 -17.87 3.42
N PHE A 465 23.87 -18.26 4.22
CA PHE A 465 24.18 -19.65 4.54
C PHE A 465 23.45 -20.12 5.79
N TYR A 466 22.84 -21.29 5.72
CA TYR A 466 22.26 -22.01 6.84
C TYR A 466 23.01 -23.30 7.10
N GLN A 467 23.13 -23.65 8.38
CA GLN A 467 23.63 -24.96 8.85
C GLN A 467 24.96 -25.43 8.22
N PRO A 468 26.03 -24.61 8.19
CA PRO A 468 27.30 -25.06 7.64
C PRO A 468 27.83 -26.30 8.37
N ARG A 469 28.37 -27.25 7.60
CA ARG A 469 29.02 -28.47 8.08
C ARG A 469 30.36 -28.62 7.40
N LEU A 470 31.40 -28.69 8.21
CA LEU A 470 32.76 -28.92 7.74
C LEU A 470 33.04 -30.43 7.69
N SER A 471 33.69 -30.87 6.62
CA SER A 471 34.16 -32.24 6.50
C SER A 471 35.18 -32.58 7.60
N PRO A 472 35.32 -33.86 7.99
CA PRO A 472 36.26 -34.25 9.05
C PRO A 472 37.73 -33.89 8.77
N ASN A 473 38.12 -33.82 7.50
CA ASN A 473 39.46 -33.39 7.07
C ASN A 473 39.59 -31.85 6.96
N GLY A 474 38.52 -31.08 7.14
CA GLY A 474 38.54 -29.62 7.09
C GLY A 474 38.60 -29.01 5.69
N GLU A 475 38.57 -29.83 4.63
CA GLU A 475 38.80 -29.38 3.25
C GLU A 475 37.51 -29.02 2.49
N GLN A 476 36.35 -29.49 2.96
CA GLN A 476 35.07 -29.26 2.31
C GLN A 476 34.08 -28.70 3.30
N LEU A 477 33.28 -27.75 2.84
CA LEU A 477 32.17 -27.18 3.59
C LEU A 477 30.91 -27.41 2.76
N VAL A 478 29.86 -27.91 3.41
CA VAL A 478 28.50 -27.94 2.85
C VAL A 478 27.62 -27.00 3.66
N GLY A 479 26.75 -26.27 2.99
CA GLY A 479 25.73 -25.45 3.64
C GLY A 479 24.47 -25.33 2.80
N GLU A 480 23.35 -25.04 3.45
CA GLU A 480 22.12 -24.65 2.75
C GLU A 480 22.23 -23.18 2.33
N VAL A 481 22.02 -22.88 1.06
CA VAL A 481 21.99 -21.51 0.51
C VAL A 481 20.60 -21.24 -0.03
N THR A 482 20.06 -20.05 0.27
CA THR A 482 18.82 -19.58 -0.36
C THR A 482 19.14 -18.70 -1.56
N GLU A 483 18.80 -19.16 -2.76
CA GLU A 483 18.84 -18.37 -4.00
C GLU A 483 17.43 -18.26 -4.60
N GLN A 484 16.98 -17.03 -4.84
CA GLN A 484 15.67 -16.75 -5.47
C GLN A 484 14.47 -17.43 -4.76
N GLY A 485 14.57 -17.66 -3.45
CA GLY A 485 13.52 -18.30 -2.65
C GLY A 485 13.59 -19.83 -2.59
N ASN A 486 14.50 -20.48 -3.32
CA ASN A 486 14.77 -21.91 -3.20
C ASN A 486 15.97 -22.16 -2.28
N ARG A 487 15.88 -23.21 -1.44
CA ARG A 487 17.00 -23.70 -0.64
C ARG A 487 17.68 -24.84 -1.36
N ASP A 488 18.97 -24.67 -1.64
CA ASP A 488 19.82 -25.70 -2.23
C ASP A 488 21.04 -25.96 -1.35
N LEU A 489 21.59 -27.18 -1.44
CA LEU A 489 22.86 -27.51 -0.80
C LEU A 489 24.02 -27.09 -1.71
N TRP A 490 24.93 -26.32 -1.14
CA TRP A 490 26.17 -25.86 -1.76
C TRP A 490 27.37 -26.51 -1.10
#